data_AF-A0A960K2L2-F1
#
_entry.id   AF-A0A960K2L2-F1
#
_cell.length_a   1.000
_cell.length_b   1.000
_cell.length_c   1.000
_cell.angle_alpha   90.00
_cell.angle_beta   90.00
_cell.angle_gamma   90.00
#
_symmetry.space_group_name_H-M   'P 1'
#
loop_
_entity.id
_entity.type
_entity.pdbx_description
1 polymer ?
#
loop_
_entity_poly.entity_id
_entity_poly.type
_entity_poly.pdbx_seq_one_letter_code
_entity_poly.pdbx_strand_id
1 'polypeptide(L)'
;DGDGISGRLQRIPGPTGSRVGRFGWKAAQPDLESQIARAFHEDMGVTSRRYPEANCPTGDEACLLQEGQEIELTDSDLHLVALYARLLAPPARRDWQDPAVLRGRDLFVSTGCSDCHRTELETAAVERAAENPSEARERSTPPPQPEILPELAGQTIRPFTDLLLHDMGPELADGIVEHSASASEWRTAPLWGLGLLERVNGHLRLLHDGRARTVEEAILWHGGEGAASREAYTQLPDDRRAALLQFLRSL
;
A
#
# COMPACT_ATOMS: atom_id res chain seq x y z
N ASP A 1 -7.18 -1.26 23.19
CA ASP A 1 -7.16 -2.29 24.27
C ASP A 1 -5.85 -2.28 25.06
N GLY A 2 -4.86 -1.47 24.66
CA GLY A 2 -3.63 -1.26 25.45
C GLY A 2 -2.51 -2.24 25.08
N ASP A 3 -2.64 -2.92 23.94
CA ASP A 3 -1.64 -3.82 23.35
C ASP A 3 -0.42 -3.08 22.77
N GLY A 4 -0.50 -1.75 22.61
CA GLY A 4 0.56 -0.91 22.05
C GLY A 4 0.47 -0.72 20.52
N ILE A 5 -0.59 -1.23 19.88
CA ILE A 5 -0.84 -1.06 18.44
C ILE A 5 -1.92 0.00 18.25
N SER A 6 -1.64 0.99 17.39
CA SER A 6 -2.46 2.19 17.23
C SER A 6 -2.72 2.55 15.77
N GLY A 7 -3.00 1.52 14.96
CA GLY A 7 -3.34 1.65 13.55
C GLY A 7 -4.37 2.75 13.29
N ARG A 8 -4.03 3.69 12.40
CA ARG A 8 -4.92 4.81 12.05
C ARG A 8 -5.00 5.09 10.56
N LEU A 9 -6.10 5.70 10.15
CA LEU A 9 -6.29 6.15 8.77
C LEU A 9 -5.44 7.40 8.49
N GLN A 10 -4.83 7.43 7.31
CA GLN A 10 -4.31 8.66 6.73
C GLN A 10 -5.47 9.57 6.33
N ARG A 11 -5.35 10.86 6.64
CA ARG A 11 -6.33 11.88 6.23
C ARG A 11 -5.64 12.90 5.34
N ILE A 12 -6.13 13.01 4.12
CA ILE A 12 -5.63 13.92 3.08
C ILE A 12 -6.52 15.16 3.10
N PRO A 13 -6.00 16.35 3.47
CA PRO A 13 -6.77 17.59 3.43
C PRO A 13 -7.18 17.94 1.99
N GLY A 14 -8.37 18.51 1.83
CA GLY A 14 -8.88 19.04 0.58
C GLY A 14 -9.84 20.20 0.80
N PRO A 15 -10.31 20.86 -0.27
CA PRO A 15 -11.12 22.09 -0.19
C PRO A 15 -12.43 21.94 0.60
N THR A 16 -12.99 20.73 0.62
CA THR A 16 -14.29 20.42 1.24
C THR A 16 -14.17 19.55 2.50
N GLY A 17 -12.96 19.38 3.04
CA GLY A 17 -12.67 18.54 4.20
C GLY A 17 -11.57 17.52 3.93
N SER A 18 -11.42 16.51 4.80
CA SER A 18 -10.41 15.46 4.63
C SER A 18 -10.97 14.24 3.89
N ARG A 19 -10.22 13.70 2.91
CA ARG A 19 -10.46 12.37 2.33
C ARG A 19 -9.60 11.32 3.03
N VAL A 20 -10.05 10.06 3.00
CA VAL A 20 -9.23 8.93 3.48
C VAL A 20 -8.17 8.61 2.45
N GLY A 21 -6.92 8.53 2.90
CA GLY A 21 -5.80 8.09 2.10
C GLY A 21 -5.70 6.57 2.02
N ARG A 22 -5.31 6.03 0.86
CA ARG A 22 -5.34 4.58 0.55
C ARG A 22 -4.07 4.05 -0.10
N PHE A 23 -3.47 4.81 -1.03
CA PHE A 23 -2.36 4.34 -1.87
C PHE A 23 -1.04 5.05 -1.53
N GLY A 24 0.08 4.43 -1.91
CA GLY A 24 1.43 4.85 -1.54
C GLY A 24 1.92 4.25 -0.22
N TRP A 25 3.16 4.56 0.15
CA TRP A 25 3.82 4.06 1.36
C TRP A 25 3.21 4.61 2.65
N LYS A 26 2.83 5.91 2.66
CA LYS A 26 2.16 6.57 3.79
C LYS A 26 0.67 6.82 3.51
N ALA A 27 0.06 6.00 2.64
CA ALA A 27 -1.33 6.09 2.22
C ALA A 27 -1.76 7.48 1.68
N ALA A 28 -0.84 8.25 1.11
CA ALA A 28 -1.04 9.66 0.80
C ALA A 28 -1.86 9.94 -0.47
N GLN A 29 -2.37 8.92 -1.16
CA GLN A 29 -3.24 9.10 -2.32
C GLN A 29 -4.64 8.55 -2.05
N PRO A 30 -5.72 9.30 -2.33
CA PRO A 30 -7.08 8.94 -1.93
C PRO A 30 -7.70 7.83 -2.79
N ASP A 31 -7.28 7.73 -4.05
CA ASP A 31 -7.79 6.81 -5.05
C ASP A 31 -6.69 6.39 -6.04
N LEU A 32 -6.96 5.32 -6.79
CA LEU A 32 -5.96 4.71 -7.68
C LEU A 32 -5.59 5.63 -8.85
N GLU A 33 -6.55 6.41 -9.36
CA GLU A 33 -6.26 7.37 -10.44
C GLU A 33 -5.32 8.48 -9.96
N SER A 34 -5.51 8.99 -8.74
CA SER A 34 -4.61 9.97 -8.15
C SER A 34 -3.20 9.40 -7.98
N GLN A 35 -3.09 8.14 -7.52
CA GLN A 35 -1.81 7.44 -7.42
C GLN A 35 -1.12 7.27 -8.78
N ILE A 36 -1.86 6.88 -9.82
CA ILE A 36 -1.32 6.68 -11.17
C ILE A 36 -0.90 8.02 -11.79
N ALA A 37 -1.74 9.05 -11.71
CA ALA A 37 -1.43 10.38 -12.23
C ALA A 37 -0.19 10.97 -11.57
N ARG A 38 -0.05 10.81 -10.24
CA ARG A 38 1.15 11.23 -9.52
C ARG A 38 2.38 10.46 -9.99
N ALA A 39 2.30 9.14 -10.18
CA ALA A 39 3.44 8.35 -10.66
C ALA A 39 3.88 8.76 -12.07
N PHE A 40 2.93 8.97 -12.99
CA PHE A 40 3.23 9.49 -14.33
C PHE A 40 3.97 10.84 -14.28
N HIS A 41 3.55 11.72 -13.38
CA HIS A 41 4.15 13.03 -13.24
C HIS A 41 5.51 13.00 -12.52
N GLU A 42 5.56 12.39 -11.34
CA GLU A 42 6.73 12.39 -10.46
C GLU A 42 7.87 11.51 -10.98
N ASP A 43 7.54 10.34 -11.54
CA ASP A 43 8.55 9.34 -11.95
C ASP A 43 8.89 9.43 -13.45
N MET A 44 7.92 9.83 -14.29
CA MET A 44 8.07 9.83 -15.75
C MET A 44 8.00 11.24 -16.38
N GLY A 45 7.66 12.28 -15.61
CA GLY A 45 7.55 13.65 -16.11
C GLY A 45 6.34 13.91 -17.01
N VAL A 46 5.36 13.00 -17.06
CA VAL A 46 4.21 13.05 -17.95
C VAL A 46 3.11 13.94 -17.36
N THR A 47 2.66 14.94 -18.12
CA THR A 47 1.62 15.87 -17.68
C THR A 47 0.22 15.27 -17.79
N SER A 48 -0.69 15.72 -16.93
CA SER A 48 -2.11 15.35 -16.95
C SER A 48 -2.97 16.52 -16.49
N ARG A 49 -4.30 16.46 -16.63
CA ARG A 49 -5.16 17.52 -16.08
C ARG A 49 -5.03 17.69 -14.56
N ARG A 50 -4.65 16.62 -13.84
CA ARG A 50 -4.38 16.64 -12.40
C ARG A 50 -3.02 17.27 -12.06
N TYR A 51 -2.05 17.14 -12.97
CA TYR A 51 -0.68 17.66 -12.85
C TYR A 51 -0.28 18.33 -14.18
N PRO A 52 -0.77 19.56 -14.43
CA PRO A 52 -0.63 20.21 -15.75
C PRO A 52 0.72 20.90 -15.94
N GLU A 53 1.47 21.11 -14.87
CA GLU A 53 2.79 21.73 -14.90
C GLU A 53 3.87 20.67 -15.11
N ALA A 54 5.03 21.06 -15.64
CA ALA A 54 6.19 20.17 -15.81
C ALA A 54 6.78 19.79 -14.45
N ASN A 55 7.20 18.52 -14.29
CA ASN A 55 7.97 18.13 -13.11
C ASN A 55 9.45 18.49 -13.31
N CYS A 56 9.90 19.56 -12.65
CA CYS A 56 11.26 20.07 -12.76
C CYS A 56 12.02 19.95 -11.42
N PRO A 57 12.41 18.74 -10.98
CA PRO A 57 12.93 18.50 -9.63
C PRO A 57 14.27 19.18 -9.33
N THR A 58 15.06 19.50 -10.37
CA THR A 58 16.32 20.25 -10.24
C THR A 58 16.14 21.76 -10.31
N GLY A 59 14.93 22.24 -10.60
CA GLY A 59 14.63 23.67 -10.77
C GLY A 59 15.30 24.30 -12.00
N ASP A 60 15.62 23.52 -13.03
CA ASP A 60 16.18 24.05 -14.28
C ASP A 60 15.22 25.06 -14.92
N GLU A 61 15.68 26.30 -15.12
CA GLU A 61 14.90 27.37 -15.73
C GLU A 61 14.40 26.96 -17.13
N ALA A 62 15.16 26.19 -17.90
CA ALA A 62 14.72 25.72 -19.21
C ALA A 62 13.53 24.75 -19.15
N CYS A 63 13.42 23.99 -18.05
CA CYS A 63 12.29 23.11 -17.77
C CYS A 63 11.08 23.92 -17.28
N LEU A 64 11.29 24.87 -16.37
CA LEU A 64 10.24 25.71 -15.80
C LEU A 64 9.61 26.66 -16.82
N LEU A 65 10.39 27.08 -17.83
CA LEU A 65 9.94 27.96 -18.92
C LEU A 65 9.24 27.22 -20.06
N GLN A 66 8.92 25.93 -19.90
CA GLN A 66 8.05 25.20 -20.82
C GLN A 66 6.62 25.76 -20.72
N GLU A 67 6.35 26.88 -21.38
CA GLU A 67 5.00 27.44 -21.48
C GLU A 67 4.10 26.52 -22.32
N GLY A 68 2.92 26.16 -21.78
CA GLY A 68 1.88 25.49 -22.55
C GLY A 68 2.19 24.05 -22.91
N GLN A 69 2.83 23.27 -22.03
CA GLN A 69 2.93 21.83 -22.22
C GLN A 69 1.55 21.23 -22.49
N GLU A 70 1.43 20.53 -23.63
CA GLU A 70 0.23 19.79 -23.94
C GLU A 70 0.01 18.71 -22.88
N ILE A 71 -1.24 18.47 -22.53
CA ILE A 71 -1.62 17.37 -21.65
C ILE A 71 -1.30 16.06 -22.37
N GLU A 72 -0.26 15.37 -21.90
CA GLU A 72 0.23 14.12 -22.51
C GLU A 72 -0.62 12.92 -22.10
N LEU A 73 -1.04 12.86 -20.83
CA LEU A 73 -1.93 11.83 -20.31
C LEU A 73 -3.38 12.37 -20.25
N THR A 74 -4.20 11.91 -21.20
CA THR A 74 -5.61 12.28 -21.23
C THR A 74 -6.39 11.63 -20.09
N ASP A 75 -7.54 12.22 -19.71
CA ASP A 75 -8.43 11.62 -18.70
C ASP A 75 -8.87 10.19 -19.10
N SER A 76 -9.03 9.94 -20.41
CA SER A 76 -9.39 8.62 -20.93
C SER A 76 -8.26 7.60 -20.76
N ASP A 77 -7.01 7.99 -21.07
CA ASP A 77 -5.86 7.10 -20.92
C ASP A 77 -5.60 6.79 -19.45
N LEU A 78 -5.65 7.81 -18.59
CA LEU A 78 -5.54 7.63 -17.14
C LEU A 78 -6.61 6.68 -16.59
N HIS A 79 -7.85 6.83 -17.06
CA HIS A 79 -8.94 5.94 -16.68
C HIS A 79 -8.69 4.50 -17.15
N LEU A 80 -8.23 4.28 -18.39
CA LEU A 80 -7.94 2.94 -18.91
C LEU A 80 -6.80 2.26 -18.15
N VAL A 81 -5.73 3.00 -17.79
CA VAL A 81 -4.64 2.46 -16.97
C VAL A 81 -5.15 2.10 -15.57
N ALA A 82 -5.99 2.94 -14.97
CA ALA A 82 -6.60 2.65 -13.67
C ALA A 82 -7.54 1.44 -13.72
N LEU A 83 -8.35 1.32 -14.76
CA LEU A 83 -9.24 0.17 -14.96
C LEU A 83 -8.43 -1.13 -15.12
N TYR A 84 -7.39 -1.11 -15.95
CA TYR A 84 -6.48 -2.24 -16.09
C TYR A 84 -5.90 -2.66 -14.74
N ALA A 85 -5.35 -1.71 -13.97
CA ALA A 85 -4.75 -1.98 -12.66
C ALA A 85 -5.77 -2.53 -11.64
N ARG A 86 -7.03 -2.07 -11.66
CA ARG A 86 -8.10 -2.61 -10.79
C ARG A 86 -8.44 -4.07 -11.09
N LEU A 87 -8.26 -4.51 -12.33
CA LEU A 87 -8.60 -5.86 -12.79
C LEU A 87 -7.43 -6.85 -12.66
N LEU A 88 -6.26 -6.40 -12.21
CA LEU A 88 -5.13 -7.28 -11.93
C LEU A 88 -5.39 -8.08 -10.66
N ALA A 89 -5.56 -9.40 -10.82
CA ALA A 89 -5.66 -10.31 -9.69
C ALA A 89 -4.31 -10.42 -8.95
N PRO A 90 -4.32 -10.56 -7.60
CA PRO A 90 -3.12 -10.92 -6.88
C PRO A 90 -2.63 -12.31 -7.29
N PRO A 91 -1.32 -12.61 -7.20
CA PRO A 91 -0.81 -13.93 -7.52
C PRO A 91 -1.45 -15.04 -6.69
N ALA A 92 -1.60 -16.23 -7.28
CA ALA A 92 -2.12 -17.39 -6.57
C ALA A 92 -1.14 -17.83 -5.46
N ARG A 93 -1.68 -18.03 -4.25
CA ARG A 93 -0.91 -18.52 -3.11
C ARG A 93 -0.39 -19.94 -3.35
N ARG A 94 0.84 -20.22 -2.93
CA ARG A 94 1.49 -21.53 -3.10
C ARG A 94 1.51 -22.31 -1.80
N ASP A 95 1.49 -23.63 -1.92
CA ASP A 95 1.70 -24.61 -0.83
C ASP A 95 0.82 -24.37 0.41
N TRP A 96 -0.36 -23.78 0.24
CA TRP A 96 -1.20 -23.31 1.35
C TRP A 96 -1.80 -24.45 2.19
N GLN A 97 -1.74 -25.68 1.69
CA GLN A 97 -2.16 -26.90 2.38
C GLN A 97 -1.01 -27.63 3.07
N ASP A 98 0.25 -27.22 2.87
CA ASP A 98 1.40 -27.83 3.53
C ASP A 98 1.28 -27.69 5.06
N PRO A 99 1.39 -28.79 5.85
CA PRO A 99 1.33 -28.73 7.30
C PRO A 99 2.30 -27.75 7.96
N ALA A 100 3.49 -27.55 7.38
CA ALA A 100 4.47 -26.58 7.88
C ALA A 100 4.04 -25.13 7.60
N VAL A 101 3.42 -24.86 6.44
CA VAL A 101 2.84 -23.56 6.10
C VAL A 101 1.64 -23.24 7.01
N LEU A 102 0.80 -24.23 7.30
CA LEU A 102 -0.32 -24.06 8.25
C LEU A 102 0.18 -23.77 9.66
N ARG A 103 1.20 -24.50 10.13
CA ARG A 103 1.85 -24.22 11.42
C ARG A 103 2.47 -22.81 11.44
N GLY A 104 3.11 -22.39 10.36
CA GLY A 104 3.68 -21.06 10.22
C GLY A 104 2.64 -19.95 10.28
N ARG A 105 1.45 -20.16 9.68
CA ARG A 105 0.31 -19.24 9.79
C ARG A 105 -0.17 -19.12 11.23
N ASP A 106 -0.29 -20.25 11.93
CA ASP A 106 -0.74 -20.23 13.33
C ASP A 106 0.29 -19.51 14.22
N LEU A 107 1.59 -19.70 13.93
CA LEU A 107 2.67 -18.95 14.58
C LEU A 107 2.57 -17.45 14.30
N PHE A 108 2.37 -17.05 13.04
CA PHE A 108 2.19 -15.65 12.64
C PHE A 108 1.08 -14.93 13.42
N VAL A 109 -0.04 -15.63 13.66
CA VAL A 109 -1.12 -15.12 14.51
C VAL A 109 -0.69 -15.06 15.97
N SER A 110 -0.12 -16.15 16.50
CA SER A 110 0.25 -16.23 17.93
C SER A 110 1.41 -15.32 18.34
N THR A 111 2.26 -14.88 17.41
CA THR A 111 3.32 -13.89 17.65
C THR A 111 2.85 -12.45 17.49
N GLY A 112 1.55 -12.21 17.24
CA GLY A 112 0.97 -10.87 17.09
C GLY A 112 1.24 -10.21 15.73
N CYS A 113 1.83 -10.91 14.75
CA CYS A 113 2.06 -10.30 13.44
C CYS A 113 0.73 -9.91 12.76
N SER A 114 -0.32 -10.69 13.01
CA SER A 114 -1.67 -10.45 12.47
C SER A 114 -2.38 -9.22 13.01
N ASP A 115 -1.85 -8.58 14.04
CA ASP A 115 -2.50 -7.45 14.69
C ASP A 115 -2.48 -6.22 13.78
N CYS A 116 -1.41 -6.03 13.00
CA CYS A 116 -1.36 -5.08 11.86
C CYS A 116 -1.54 -5.81 10.51
N HIS A 117 -0.93 -6.99 10.33
CA HIS A 117 -1.04 -7.77 9.10
C HIS A 117 -2.29 -8.67 9.10
N ARG A 118 -3.47 -8.05 9.22
CA ARG A 118 -4.76 -8.76 9.30
C ARG A 118 -4.94 -9.73 8.14
N THR A 119 -5.26 -10.97 8.47
CA THR A 119 -5.21 -12.11 7.55
C THR A 119 -6.24 -12.04 6.43
N GLU A 120 -7.37 -11.37 6.66
CA GLU A 120 -8.43 -11.19 5.69
C GLU A 120 -9.11 -9.83 5.83
N LEU A 121 -9.62 -9.35 4.70
CA LEU A 121 -10.46 -8.16 4.59
C LEU A 121 -11.65 -8.48 3.69
N GLU A 122 -12.73 -7.71 3.81
CA GLU A 122 -13.87 -7.76 2.91
C GLU A 122 -13.87 -6.50 2.04
N THR A 123 -14.01 -6.66 0.72
CA THR A 123 -14.15 -5.51 -0.19
C THR A 123 -15.52 -4.85 0.00
N ALA A 124 -15.62 -3.57 -0.34
CA ALA A 124 -16.85 -2.82 -0.15
C ALA A 124 -18.02 -3.44 -0.95
N ALA A 125 -19.22 -3.42 -0.36
CA ALA A 125 -20.45 -3.75 -1.08
C ALA A 125 -20.72 -2.73 -2.20
N VAL A 126 -21.46 -3.16 -3.24
CA VAL A 126 -21.86 -2.35 -4.40
C VAL A 126 -22.48 -1.01 -3.98
N GLU A 127 -23.35 -1.03 -2.96
CA GLU A 127 -24.07 0.15 -2.44
C GLU A 127 -23.12 1.18 -1.81
N ARG A 128 -22.10 0.74 -1.06
CA ARG A 128 -21.07 1.63 -0.47
C ARG A 128 -20.06 2.14 -1.49
N ALA A 129 -19.86 1.44 -2.61
CA ALA A 129 -19.05 1.91 -3.72
C ALA A 129 -19.73 3.07 -4.47
N ALA A 130 -21.07 3.06 -4.54
CA ALA A 130 -21.89 4.13 -5.10
C ALA A 130 -21.96 5.38 -4.19
N GLU A 131 -21.81 5.19 -2.87
CA GLU A 131 -22.00 6.22 -1.84
C GLU A 131 -20.75 7.08 -1.54
N ASN A 132 -19.64 6.95 -2.26
CA ASN A 132 -18.48 7.86 -2.11
C ASN A 132 -18.62 9.05 -3.09
N PRO A 133 -19.33 10.14 -2.74
CA PRO A 133 -19.69 11.20 -3.67
C PRO A 133 -18.61 12.29 -3.66
N SER A 134 -17.50 12.09 -2.95
CA SER A 134 -16.40 13.08 -2.84
C SER A 134 -15.71 13.34 -4.19
N GLU A 135 -15.97 12.49 -5.18
CA GLU A 135 -15.45 12.65 -6.55
C GLU A 135 -16.43 13.43 -7.46
N ALA A 136 -17.68 13.65 -7.04
CA ALA A 136 -18.76 14.11 -7.90
C ALA A 136 -18.91 15.63 -8.08
N ARG A 137 -18.13 16.47 -7.39
CA ARG A 137 -18.48 17.90 -7.25
C ARG A 137 -17.52 18.93 -7.87
N GLU A 138 -16.39 18.54 -8.45
CA GLU A 138 -15.38 19.52 -8.92
C GLU A 138 -15.15 19.57 -10.44
N ARG A 139 -16.09 19.08 -11.26
CA ARG A 139 -15.94 19.17 -12.72
C ARG A 139 -17.21 19.68 -13.41
N SER A 140 -17.03 20.60 -14.36
CA SER A 140 -18.03 21.03 -15.35
C SER A 140 -18.48 19.90 -16.28
N THR A 141 -17.84 18.74 -16.16
CA THR A 141 -18.21 17.45 -16.76
C THR A 141 -18.34 16.47 -15.61
N PRO A 142 -19.47 15.77 -15.42
CA PRO A 142 -19.56 14.79 -14.34
C PRO A 142 -18.39 13.81 -14.45
N PRO A 143 -17.79 13.36 -13.32
CA PRO A 143 -16.93 12.19 -13.38
C PRO A 143 -17.61 11.10 -14.19
N PRO A 144 -16.87 10.23 -14.90
CA PRO A 144 -17.40 8.89 -15.07
C PRO A 144 -17.85 8.42 -13.69
N GLN A 145 -19.13 8.05 -13.54
CA GLN A 145 -19.64 7.46 -12.31
C GLN A 145 -18.61 6.43 -11.83
N PRO A 146 -18.29 6.32 -10.53
CA PRO A 146 -17.35 5.31 -10.07
C PRO A 146 -17.80 3.99 -10.70
N GLU A 147 -16.97 3.44 -11.58
CA GLU A 147 -17.30 2.22 -12.29
C GLU A 147 -17.30 1.12 -11.23
N ILE A 148 -18.50 0.82 -10.71
CA ILE A 148 -18.69 -0.24 -9.75
C ILE A 148 -18.53 -1.51 -10.55
N LEU A 149 -17.43 -2.22 -10.34
CA LEU A 149 -17.20 -3.57 -10.85
C LEU A 149 -17.90 -4.53 -9.88
N PRO A 150 -19.12 -5.01 -10.16
CA PRO A 150 -19.88 -5.79 -9.18
C PRO A 150 -19.17 -7.10 -8.80
N GLU A 151 -18.33 -7.61 -9.70
CA GLU A 151 -17.49 -8.79 -9.48
C GLU A 151 -16.45 -8.58 -8.37
N LEU A 152 -16.07 -7.34 -8.07
CA LEU A 152 -15.11 -7.01 -7.03
C LEU A 152 -15.76 -6.67 -5.68
N ALA A 153 -17.08 -6.56 -5.62
CA ALA A 153 -17.80 -6.18 -4.41
C ALA A 153 -18.04 -7.38 -3.47
N GLY A 154 -17.98 -7.13 -2.15
CA GLY A 154 -18.28 -8.15 -1.12
C GLY A 154 -17.37 -9.38 -1.14
N GLN A 155 -16.16 -9.25 -1.67
CA GLN A 155 -15.19 -10.34 -1.77
C GLN A 155 -14.40 -10.46 -0.47
N THR A 156 -14.29 -11.66 0.08
CA THR A 156 -13.30 -11.96 1.11
C THR A 156 -11.94 -12.16 0.45
N ILE A 157 -11.00 -11.26 0.76
CA ILE A 157 -9.63 -11.29 0.26
C ILE A 157 -8.65 -11.59 1.40
N ARG A 158 -7.45 -12.09 1.07
CA ARG A 158 -6.40 -12.44 2.06
C ARG A 158 -5.10 -11.67 1.81
N PRO A 159 -5.09 -10.34 2.02
CA PRO A 159 -3.95 -9.51 1.68
C PRO A 159 -2.90 -9.42 2.82
N PHE A 160 -3.22 -9.89 4.03
CA PHE A 160 -2.34 -9.83 5.21
C PHE A 160 -1.91 -8.40 5.55
N THR A 161 -2.90 -7.54 5.76
CA THR A 161 -2.75 -6.10 6.03
C THR A 161 -4.08 -5.55 6.53
N ASP A 162 -4.03 -4.53 7.37
CA ASP A 162 -5.17 -3.68 7.70
C ASP A 162 -5.22 -2.38 6.89
N LEU A 163 -4.16 -2.07 6.15
CA LEU A 163 -3.98 -0.87 5.32
C LEU A 163 -3.95 0.43 6.15
N LEU A 164 -3.70 0.33 7.45
CA LEU A 164 -3.58 1.46 8.36
C LEU A 164 -2.13 1.93 8.47
N LEU A 165 -1.95 3.16 8.94
CA LEU A 165 -0.65 3.70 9.34
C LEU A 165 -0.29 3.19 10.73
N HIS A 166 0.95 2.73 10.88
CA HIS A 166 1.54 2.31 12.14
C HIS A 166 2.92 2.92 12.31
N ASP A 167 3.28 3.27 13.55
CA ASP A 167 4.64 3.70 13.89
C ASP A 167 5.59 2.49 13.86
N MET A 168 6.54 2.50 12.93
CA MET A 168 7.56 1.46 12.78
C MET A 168 8.85 1.78 13.55
N GLY A 169 8.85 2.86 14.33
CA GLY A 169 9.95 3.29 15.16
C GLY A 169 10.99 4.16 14.45
N PRO A 170 11.91 4.77 15.21
CA PRO A 170 12.85 5.77 14.69
C PRO A 170 13.87 5.21 13.69
N GLU A 171 14.19 3.91 13.75
CA GLU A 171 15.14 3.29 12.81
C GLU A 171 14.58 3.15 11.40
N LEU A 172 13.26 3.19 11.25
CA LEU A 172 12.55 3.18 9.97
C LEU A 172 11.91 4.55 9.66
N ALA A 173 12.33 5.62 10.33
CA ALA A 173 11.90 6.96 9.97
C ALA A 173 12.66 7.48 8.74
N ASP A 174 11.96 8.03 7.76
CA ASP A 174 12.55 8.63 6.55
C ASP A 174 12.77 10.15 6.65
N GLY A 175 12.32 10.76 7.74
CA GLY A 175 12.34 12.21 7.95
C GLY A 175 11.24 12.97 7.19
N ILE A 176 10.36 12.27 6.48
CA ILE A 176 9.33 12.86 5.63
C ILE A 176 7.97 12.76 6.32
N VAL A 177 7.37 13.90 6.60
CA VAL A 177 5.97 14.01 7.02
C VAL A 177 5.11 14.15 5.77
N GLU A 178 4.16 13.24 5.57
CA GLU A 178 3.23 13.28 4.45
C GLU A 178 1.80 13.39 4.98
N HIS A 179 1.16 14.54 4.73
CA HIS A 179 -0.12 14.92 5.37
C HIS A 179 -0.07 14.80 6.90
N SER A 180 -0.84 13.90 7.50
CA SER A 180 -0.81 13.66 8.94
C SER A 180 0.11 12.50 9.33
N ALA A 181 0.69 11.75 8.39
CA ALA A 181 1.62 10.67 8.67
C ALA A 181 2.99 11.24 9.07
N SER A 182 3.50 10.82 10.21
CA SER A 182 4.83 11.17 10.68
C SER A 182 5.93 10.46 9.88
N ALA A 183 7.18 10.83 10.15
CA ALA A 183 8.34 10.22 9.52
C ALA A 183 8.46 8.70 9.79
N SER A 184 8.05 8.23 10.97
CA SER A 184 8.16 6.82 11.35
C SER A 184 6.90 6.00 11.04
N GLU A 185 5.83 6.65 10.57
CA GLU A 185 4.60 5.95 10.22
C GLU A 185 4.60 5.46 8.79
N TRP A 186 4.13 4.21 8.63
CA TRP A 186 4.02 3.53 7.34
C TRP A 186 2.71 2.79 7.26
N ARG A 187 2.13 2.73 6.05
CA ARG A 187 0.98 1.89 5.79
C ARG A 187 1.42 0.43 5.85
N THR A 188 0.68 -0.42 6.57
CA THR A 188 0.92 -1.86 6.56
C THR A 188 0.91 -2.36 5.12
N ALA A 189 2.02 -2.94 4.68
CA ALA A 189 2.14 -3.45 3.32
C ALA A 189 1.37 -4.78 3.21
N PRO A 190 0.55 -4.98 2.16
CA PRO A 190 -0.03 -6.28 1.86
C PRO A 190 1.08 -7.32 1.63
N LEU A 191 0.98 -8.49 2.26
CA LEU A 191 1.99 -9.57 2.11
C LEU A 191 1.63 -10.59 1.02
N TRP A 192 0.47 -10.46 0.37
CA TRP A 192 0.14 -11.32 -0.79
C TRP A 192 1.19 -11.19 -1.91
N GLY A 193 1.66 -12.31 -2.45
CA GLY A 193 2.74 -12.34 -3.44
C GLY A 193 4.15 -12.08 -2.89
N LEU A 194 4.35 -11.95 -1.57
CA LEU A 194 5.67 -11.72 -0.95
C LEU A 194 6.71 -12.74 -1.42
N GLY A 195 6.36 -14.02 -1.47
CA GLY A 195 7.29 -15.07 -1.86
C GLY A 195 7.56 -15.13 -3.37
N LEU A 196 6.96 -14.26 -4.18
CA LEU A 196 7.18 -14.14 -5.62
C LEU A 196 8.06 -12.94 -5.98
N LEU A 197 8.33 -12.03 -5.04
CA LEU A 197 9.08 -10.80 -5.31
C LEU A 197 10.45 -11.05 -5.95
N GLU A 198 11.20 -12.03 -5.45
CA GLU A 198 12.52 -12.35 -6.02
C GLU A 198 12.43 -12.85 -7.46
N ARG A 199 11.38 -13.61 -7.80
CA ARG A 199 11.15 -14.10 -9.17
C ARG A 199 10.75 -12.96 -10.12
N VAL A 200 9.99 -11.98 -9.64
CA VAL A 200 9.48 -10.87 -10.46
C VAL A 200 10.52 -9.76 -10.61
N ASN A 201 11.21 -9.41 -9.51
CA ASN A 201 12.13 -8.27 -9.46
C ASN A 201 13.60 -8.66 -9.63
N GLY A 202 13.95 -9.95 -9.52
CA GLY A 202 15.33 -10.43 -9.46
C GLY A 202 16.02 -10.18 -8.12
N HIS A 203 15.30 -9.69 -7.11
CA HIS A 203 15.80 -9.44 -5.76
C HIS A 203 14.68 -9.41 -4.71
N LEU A 204 15.03 -9.63 -3.44
CA LEU A 204 14.14 -9.51 -2.29
C LEU A 204 14.55 -8.32 -1.40
N ARG A 205 14.40 -7.10 -1.92
CA ARG A 205 14.69 -5.87 -1.17
C ARG A 205 13.38 -5.37 -0.57
N LEU A 206 13.27 -5.42 0.75
CA LEU A 206 12.03 -5.18 1.52
C LEU A 206 12.17 -3.95 2.41
N LEU A 207 11.04 -3.50 2.96
CA LEU A 207 10.83 -2.21 3.63
C LEU A 207 10.86 -1.04 2.62
N HIS A 208 10.44 0.15 3.06
CA HIS A 208 10.24 1.32 2.18
C HIS A 208 11.53 1.77 1.47
N ASP A 209 12.69 1.52 2.07
CA ASP A 209 14.01 1.88 1.55
C ASP A 209 14.78 0.67 0.98
N GLY A 210 14.14 -0.50 0.94
CA GLY A 210 14.73 -1.72 0.45
C GLY A 210 15.92 -2.22 1.27
N ARG A 211 16.13 -1.81 2.52
CA ARG A 211 17.33 -2.23 3.29
C ARG A 211 17.39 -3.73 3.57
N ALA A 212 16.24 -4.37 3.76
CA ALA A 212 16.20 -5.78 4.17
C ALA A 212 16.29 -6.69 2.93
N ARG A 213 17.19 -7.66 2.96
CA ARG A 213 17.48 -8.60 1.86
C ARG A 213 16.78 -9.94 2.03
N THR A 214 16.17 -10.16 3.19
CA THR A 214 15.40 -11.36 3.52
C THR A 214 14.15 -10.98 4.31
N VAL A 215 13.16 -11.89 4.31
CA VAL A 215 11.97 -11.76 5.17
C VAL A 215 12.36 -11.69 6.65
N GLU A 216 13.37 -12.46 7.06
CA GLU A 216 13.85 -12.46 8.44
C GLU A 216 14.51 -11.13 8.82
N GLU A 217 15.37 -10.57 7.95
CA GLU A 217 15.92 -9.22 8.16
C GLU A 217 14.80 -8.19 8.28
N ALA A 218 13.75 -8.29 7.45
CA ALA A 218 12.61 -7.37 7.52
C ALA A 218 11.88 -7.48 8.87
N ILE A 219 11.61 -8.70 9.37
CA ILE A 219 11.02 -8.91 10.70
C ILE A 219 11.87 -8.26 11.79
N LEU A 220 13.20 -8.43 11.73
CA LEU A 220 14.12 -7.89 12.75
C LEU A 220 14.18 -6.36 12.75
N TRP A 221 13.83 -5.70 11.65
CA TRP A 221 13.72 -4.23 11.57
C TRP A 221 12.40 -3.67 12.13
N HIS A 222 11.41 -4.50 12.48
CA HIS A 222 10.15 -4.00 13.04
C HIS A 222 10.38 -3.42 14.45
N GLY A 223 10.45 -2.09 14.53
CA GLY A 223 10.41 -1.33 15.77
C GLY A 223 9.00 -0.78 16.04
N GLY A 224 8.91 0.23 16.91
CA GLY A 224 7.65 0.90 17.24
C GLY A 224 6.57 -0.11 17.67
N GLU A 225 5.41 -0.05 17.03
CA GLU A 225 4.28 -0.95 17.29
C GLU A 225 4.59 -2.41 16.95
N GLY A 226 5.51 -2.68 16.02
CA GLY A 226 5.93 -4.03 15.64
C GLY A 226 6.98 -4.66 16.57
N ALA A 227 7.50 -3.93 17.56
CA ALA A 227 8.61 -4.38 18.40
C ALA A 227 8.26 -5.63 19.23
N ALA A 228 7.05 -5.70 19.77
CA ALA A 228 6.59 -6.86 20.55
C ALA A 228 6.51 -8.13 19.69
N SER A 229 5.99 -8.04 18.46
CA SER A 229 5.94 -9.17 17.53
C SER A 229 7.31 -9.62 17.07
N ARG A 230 8.23 -8.66 16.83
CA ARG A 230 9.64 -8.96 16.57
C ARG A 230 10.26 -9.74 17.73
N GLU A 231 10.05 -9.30 18.97
CA GLU A 231 10.59 -9.98 20.15
C GLU A 231 9.98 -11.37 20.35
N ALA A 232 8.68 -11.53 20.12
CA ALA A 232 8.04 -12.85 20.13
C ALA A 232 8.65 -13.78 19.07
N TYR A 233 8.94 -13.26 17.87
CA TYR A 233 9.61 -14.01 16.81
C TYR A 233 11.04 -14.43 17.19
N THR A 234 11.84 -13.56 17.80
CA THR A 234 13.23 -13.90 18.19
C THR A 234 13.30 -14.93 19.32
N GLN A 235 12.23 -15.09 20.09
CA GLN A 235 12.10 -16.11 21.13
C GLN A 235 11.63 -17.48 20.60
N LEU A 236 11.18 -17.56 19.34
CA LEU A 236 10.79 -18.84 18.75
C LEU A 236 12.02 -19.76 18.59
N PRO A 237 11.88 -21.07 18.88
CA PRO A 237 12.82 -22.10 18.44
C PRO A 237 13.02 -22.11 16.92
N ASP A 238 14.17 -22.61 16.46
CA ASP A 238 14.57 -22.57 15.05
C ASP A 238 13.56 -23.26 14.11
N ASP A 239 12.97 -24.38 14.52
CA ASP A 239 11.95 -25.09 13.73
C ASP A 239 10.68 -24.26 13.56
N ARG A 240 10.30 -23.49 14.59
CA ARG A 240 9.15 -22.59 14.56
C ARG A 240 9.43 -21.35 13.73
N ARG A 241 10.62 -20.75 13.84
CA ARG A 241 11.05 -19.65 12.96
C ARG A 241 11.02 -20.08 11.50
N ALA A 242 11.56 -21.26 11.19
CA ALA A 242 11.55 -21.81 9.84
C ALA A 242 10.12 -21.99 9.29
N ALA A 243 9.20 -22.52 10.10
CA ALA A 243 7.79 -22.68 9.72
C ALA A 243 7.11 -21.33 9.44
N LEU A 244 7.32 -20.30 10.29
CA LEU A 244 6.78 -18.95 10.06
C LEU A 244 7.33 -18.33 8.78
N LEU A 245 8.64 -18.44 8.54
CA LEU A 245 9.27 -17.96 7.31
C LEU A 245 8.76 -18.73 6.07
N GLN A 246 8.50 -20.04 6.19
CA GLN A 246 7.92 -20.83 5.11
C GLN A 246 6.49 -20.37 4.79
N PHE A 247 5.69 -20.05 5.82
CA PHE A 247 4.38 -19.44 5.64
C PHE A 247 4.46 -18.11 4.88
N LEU A 248 5.34 -17.20 5.29
CA LEU A 248 5.51 -15.90 4.60
C LEU A 248 5.99 -16.05 3.15
N ARG A 249 6.85 -17.02 2.87
CA ARG A 249 7.29 -17.34 1.49
C ARG A 249 6.21 -18.05 0.66
N SER A 250 5.20 -18.62 1.31
CA SER A 250 4.04 -19.24 0.65
C SER A 250 3.06 -18.17 0.13
N LEU A 251 3.09 -16.98 0.71
CA LEU A 251 2.27 -15.83 0.30
C LEU A 251 2.67 -15.31 -1.08
#